data_AF-A0AA41UHH5-F1
#
_entry.id   AF-A0AA41UHH5-F1
#
_cell.length_a   1.000
_cell.length_b   1.000
_cell.length_c   1.000
_cell.angle_alpha   90.00
_cell.angle_beta   90.00
_cell.angle_gamma   90.00
#
_symmetry.space_group_name_H-M   'P 1'
#
loop_
_entity.id
_entity.type
_entity.pdbx_description
1 polymer ?
#
loop_
_entity_poly.entity_id
_entity_poly.type
_entity_poly.pdbx_seq_one_letter_code
_entity_poly.pdbx_strand_id
1 'polypeptide(L)' 'MQTNDQKQRLMVFLKAGLPYTIVGIVVIFLGIWAIKSVFEDAKHLNLILFGWIAVFWFVYQPLFRRRIQQVKRSMDR' A
#
# COMPACT_ATOMS: atom_id res chain seq x y z
N MET A 1 -29.38 18.43 -1.85
CA MET A 1 -28.94 17.15 -2.43
C MET A 1 -27.46 17.26 -2.83
N GLN A 2 -26.51 17.03 -1.92
CA GLN A 2 -25.05 17.14 -2.22
C GLN A 2 -24.20 16.08 -1.48
N THR A 3 -24.78 15.36 -0.52
CA THR A 3 -24.08 14.43 0.38
C THR A 3 -23.97 12.99 -0.15
N ASN A 4 -24.76 12.61 -1.15
CA ASN A 4 -24.76 11.25 -1.70
C ASN A 4 -23.60 11.01 -2.69
N ASP A 5 -23.22 12.00 -3.50
CA ASP A 5 -22.12 11.86 -4.47
C ASP A 5 -20.74 11.72 -3.81
N GLN A 6 -20.52 12.40 -2.69
CA GLN A 6 -19.27 12.30 -1.94
C GLN A 6 -19.09 10.91 -1.31
N LYS A 7 -20.18 10.35 -0.76
CA LYS A 7 -20.18 8.98 -0.21
C LYS A 7 -19.92 7.96 -1.30
N GLN A 8 -20.50 8.11 -2.49
CA GLN A 8 -20.28 7.20 -3.61
C GLN A 8 -18.83 7.29 -4.13
N ARG A 9 -18.26 8.48 -4.27
CA ARG A 9 -16.85 8.69 -4.65
C ARG A 9 -15.88 8.12 -3.63
N LEU A 10 -16.14 8.33 -2.32
CA LEU A 10 -15.37 7.72 -1.22
C LEU A 10 -15.47 6.20 -1.23
N MET A 11 -16.65 5.66 -1.51
CA MET A 11 -16.89 4.21 -1.55
C MET A 11 -16.19 3.56 -2.74
N VAL A 12 -16.11 4.23 -3.90
CA VAL A 12 -15.28 3.78 -5.04
C VAL A 12 -13.79 3.87 -4.70
N PHE A 13 -13.36 4.94 -4.03
CA PHE A 13 -11.98 5.10 -3.59
C PHE A 13 -11.56 4.05 -2.57
N LEU A 14 -12.44 3.74 -1.61
CA LEU A 14 -12.23 2.66 -0.65
C LEU A 14 -12.22 1.32 -1.36
N LYS A 15 -13.23 1.01 -2.19
CA LYS A 15 -13.35 -0.32 -2.82
C LYS A 15 -12.25 -0.60 -3.85
N ALA A 16 -11.72 0.45 -4.51
CA ALA A 16 -10.60 0.33 -5.43
C ALA A 16 -9.22 0.46 -4.75
N GLY A 17 -9.12 1.21 -3.65
CA GLY A 17 -7.90 1.41 -2.88
C GLY A 17 -7.60 0.29 -1.89
N LEU A 18 -8.62 -0.24 -1.20
CA LEU A 18 -8.51 -1.35 -0.24
C LEU A 18 -7.78 -2.57 -0.78
N PRO A 19 -8.12 -3.14 -1.96
CA PRO A 19 -7.43 -4.34 -2.43
C PRO A 19 -5.93 -4.10 -2.62
N TYR A 20 -5.52 -2.91 -3.04
CA TYR A 20 -4.10 -2.57 -3.18
C TYR A 20 -3.42 -2.29 -1.84
N THR A 21 -4.11 -1.67 -0.90
CA THR A 21 -3.62 -1.52 0.48
C THR A 21 -3.44 -2.89 1.14
N ILE A 22 -4.39 -3.81 0.92
CA ILE A 22 -4.30 -5.19 1.39
C ILE A 22 -3.09 -5.89 0.74
N VAL A 23 -2.92 -5.79 -0.58
CA VAL A 23 -1.73 -6.34 -1.26
C VAL A 23 -0.43 -5.73 -0.71
N GLY A 24 -0.40 -4.41 -0.48
CA GLY A 24 0.74 -3.74 0.13
C GLY A 24 1.05 -4.27 1.54
N ILE A 25 0.04 -4.41 2.38
CA ILE A 25 0.17 -5.00 3.72
C ILE A 25 0.70 -6.43 3.63
N VAL A 26 0.15 -7.26 2.73
CA VAL A 26 0.60 -8.64 2.52
C VAL A 26 2.08 -8.69 2.12
N VAL A 27 2.51 -7.80 1.21
CA VAL A 27 3.92 -7.73 0.78
C VAL A 27 4.83 -7.25 1.92
N ILE A 28 4.41 -6.27 2.72
CA ILE A 28 5.16 -5.84 3.90
C ILE A 28 5.32 -7.01 4.87
N PHE A 29 4.23 -7.68 5.24
CA PHE A 29 4.26 -8.80 6.19
C PHE A 29 5.09 -9.97 5.68
N LEU A 30 4.98 -10.33 4.39
CA LEU A 30 5.82 -11.35 3.78
C LEU A 30 7.30 -10.98 3.80
N GLY A 31 7.64 -9.72 3.48
CA GLY A 31 9.01 -9.26 3.53
C GLY A 31 9.58 -9.25 4.95
N ILE A 32 8.81 -8.79 5.93
CA ILE A 32 9.19 -8.84 7.35
C ILE A 32 9.41 -10.30 7.79
N TRP A 33 8.48 -11.19 7.44
CA TRP A 33 8.57 -12.60 7.80
C TRP A 33 9.80 -13.27 7.17
N ALA A 34 10.05 -13.03 5.88
CA ALA A 34 11.22 -13.56 5.18
C ALA A 34 12.53 -13.01 5.76
N ILE A 35 12.62 -11.70 6.02
CA ILE A 35 13.80 -11.09 6.64
C ILE A 35 14.04 -11.68 8.02
N LYS A 36 12.99 -11.81 8.84
CA LYS A 36 13.09 -12.38 10.18
C LYS A 36 13.53 -13.85 10.15
N SER A 37 13.00 -14.63 9.21
CA SER A 37 13.37 -16.05 9.05
C SER A 37 14.80 -16.25 8.57
N VAL A 38 15.36 -15.31 7.79
CA VAL A 38 16.72 -15.43 7.23
C VAL A 38 17.77 -14.81 8.16
N PHE A 39 17.41 -13.78 8.91
CA PHE A 39 18.33 -12.96 9.71
C PHE A 39 18.05 -13.01 11.21
N GLU A 40 17.51 -14.12 11.72
CA GLU A 40 17.04 -14.24 13.11
C GLU A 40 18.14 -13.95 14.16
N ASP A 41 19.41 -14.23 13.83
CA ASP A 41 20.60 -13.95 14.65
C ASP A 41 21.33 -12.63 14.31
N ALA A 42 20.81 -11.85 13.37
CA ALA A 42 21.49 -10.62 12.96
C ALA A 42 21.30 -9.53 14.03
N LYS A 43 22.41 -9.07 14.62
CA LYS A 43 22.48 -7.88 15.50
C LYS A 43 21.83 -6.62 14.91
N HIS A 44 21.62 -6.59 13.59
CA HIS A 44 21.06 -5.47 12.83
C HIS A 44 19.73 -5.81 12.16
N LEU A 45 19.04 -6.88 12.56
CA LEU A 45 17.73 -7.27 12.02
C LEU A 45 16.74 -6.09 11.97
N ASN A 46 16.70 -5.28 13.04
CA ASN A 46 15.85 -4.10 13.10
C ASN A 46 16.21 -3.06 12.03
N LEU A 47 17.50 -2.85 11.77
CA LEU A 47 17.98 -1.91 10.76
C LEU A 47 17.58 -2.38 9.35
N ILE A 48 17.68 -3.68 9.09
CA ILE A 48 17.28 -4.30 7.82
C ILE A 48 15.76 -4.19 7.63
N LEU A 49 14.98 -4.41 8.68
CA LEU A 49 13.52 -4.22 8.68
C LEU A 49 13.12 -2.77 8.38
N PHE A 50 13.77 -1.79 9.01
CA PHE A 50 13.55 -0.38 8.72
C PHE A 50 13.95 -0.03 7.28
N GLY A 51 15.07 -0.57 6.78
CA GLY A 51 15.48 -0.42 5.39
C GLY A 51 14.45 -0.99 4.41
N TRP A 52 13.93 -2.19 4.70
CA TRP A 52 12.88 -2.82 3.91
C TRP A 52 11.59 -1.99 3.85
N ILE A 53 11.14 -1.47 5.00
CA ILE A 53 9.96 -0.59 5.06
C ILE A 53 10.21 0.71 4.28
N ALA A 54 11.40 1.30 4.38
CA ALA A 54 11.75 2.52 3.64
C ALA A 54 11.75 2.29 2.12
N VAL A 55 12.34 1.19 1.66
CA VAL A 55 12.33 0.79 0.24
C VAL A 55 10.90 0.53 -0.23
N PHE A 56 10.13 -0.23 0.56
CA PHE A 56 8.73 -0.49 0.26
C PHE A 56 7.95 0.83 0.14
N TRP A 57 8.14 1.77 1.06
CA TRP A 57 7.47 3.06 1.04
C TRP A 57 7.80 3.87 -0.22
N PHE A 58 9.07 3.87 -0.62
CA PHE A 58 9.52 4.58 -1.82
C PHE A 58 8.92 4.00 -3.10
N VAL A 59 8.76 2.67 -3.18
CA VAL A 59 8.14 1.99 -4.32
C VAL A 59 6.61 2.11 -4.27
N TYR A 60 6.02 2.06 -3.08
CA TYR A 60 4.58 2.09 -2.87
C TYR A 60 3.97 3.46 -3.17
N GLN A 61 4.63 4.57 -2.80
CA GLN A 61 4.15 5.93 -3.08
C GLN A 61 3.78 6.18 -4.55
N PRO A 62 4.65 5.96 -5.55
CA PRO A 62 4.33 6.20 -6.95
C PRO A 62 3.28 5.23 -7.49
N LEU A 63 3.28 3.97 -7.05
CA LEU A 63 2.26 2.97 -7.39
C LEU A 63 0.87 3.40 -6.92
N PHE A 64 0.77 3.83 -5.67
CA PHE A 64 -0.46 4.34 -5.08
C PHE A 64 -0.95 5.60 -5.82
N ARG A 65 -0.03 6.54 -6.11
CA ARG A 65 -0.34 7.79 -6.82
C ARG A 65 -0.84 7.54 -8.25
N ARG A 66 -0.20 6.63 -8.99
CA ARG A 66 -0.63 6.23 -10.35
C ARG A 66 -2.01 5.57 -10.33
N ARG A 67 -2.32 4.76 -9.32
CA ARG A 67 -3.64 4.10 -9.22
C ARG A 67 -4.75 5.06 -8.84
N ILE A 68 -4.51 6.01 -7.93
CA ILE A 68 -5.46 7.10 -7.68
C ILE A 68 -5.79 7.84 -8.98
N GLN A 69 -4.79 8.12 -9.81
CA GLN A 69 -5.01 8.77 -11.11
C GLN A 69 -5.78 7.90 -12.10
N GLN A 70 -5.51 6.59 -12.16
CA GLN A 70 -6.25 5.67 -13.02
C GLN A 70 -7.72 5.50 -12.59
N VAL A 71 -7.96 5.41 -11.28
CA VAL A 71 -9.31 5.32 -10.71
C VAL A 71 -10.09 6.61 -10.93
N LYS A 72 -9.43 7.78 -10.81
CA LYS A 72 -10.02 9.07 -11.15
C LYS A 72 -10.44 9.10 -12.63
N ARG A 73 -9.60 8.59 -13.54
CA ARG A 73 -9.91 8.52 -14.99
C ARG A 73 -11.05 7.55 -15.32
N SER A 74 -11.21 6.46 -14.58
CA SER A 74 -12.33 5.53 -14.79
C SER A 74 -13.67 6.04 -14.25
N MET A 75 -13.68 7.11 -13.44
CA MET A 75 -14.91 7.76 -12.95
C MET A 75 -15.32 9.00 -13.76
N ASP A 76 -14.45 9.51 -14.64
CA ASP A 76 -14.73 10.65 -15.54
C ASP A 76 -15.26 10.21 -16.93
N ARG A 77 -15.54 8.91 -17.13
CA ARG A 77 -16.28 8.37 -18.29
C ARG A 77 -17.64 7.87 -17.83
#